data_AF-Q7XB38-F1
#
_entry.id   AF-Q7XB38-F1
#
_cell.length_a   1.000
_cell.length_b   1.000
_cell.length_c   1.000
_cell.angle_alpha   90.00
_cell.angle_beta   90.00
_cell.angle_gamma   90.00
#
_symmetry.space_group_name_H-M   'P 1'
#
loop_
_entity.id
_entity.type
_entity.pdbx_description
1 polymer ?
#
loop_
_entity_poly.entity_id
_entity_poly.type
_entity_poly.pdbx_seq_one_letter_code
_entity_poly.pdbx_strand_id
1 'polypeptide(L)'
;EQCPEEGRLPDAGPPSPAAHLRDVFYRMGLNDKEIVALSGAHTLGRSRPERSGWGKPETKYTKDGPGAPGGQSWTVQWLKFDNSYFKDIKERRDNDLLVLPTDAVLFEDPSFKEYAEKYAVDQDPFFKDYAEAHA
;
A
#
# COMPACT_ATOMS: atom_id res chain seq x y z
N GLU A 1 -6.13 13.76 27.84
CA GLU A 1 -6.19 12.87 26.67
C GLU A 1 -5.77 11.47 27.10
N GLN A 2 -6.51 10.44 26.67
CA GLN A 2 -6.11 9.04 26.82
C GLN A 2 -5.76 8.51 25.43
N CYS A 3 -4.65 7.79 25.33
CA CYS A 3 -4.31 7.08 24.11
C CYS A 3 -5.45 6.07 23.79
N PRO A 4 -5.81 5.89 22.51
CA PRO A 4 -6.79 4.89 22.13
C PRO A 4 -6.26 3.48 22.41
N GLU A 5 -7.18 2.53 22.59
CA GLU A 5 -6.84 1.10 22.68
C GLU A 5 -6.17 0.59 21.39
N GLU A 6 -5.32 -0.42 21.54
CA GLU A 6 -4.68 -1.13 20.43
C GLU A 6 -5.71 -1.85 19.55
N GLY A 7 -5.32 -2.17 18.30
CA GLY A 7 -6.17 -2.92 17.36
C GLY A 7 -7.04 -2.06 16.45
N ARG A 8 -6.87 -0.73 16.48
CA ARG A 8 -7.60 0.19 15.58
C ARG A 8 -6.92 0.41 14.23
N LEU A 9 -5.67 -0.05 14.07
CA LEU A 9 -4.93 0.00 12.80
C LEU A 9 -5.13 -1.28 11.99
N PRO A 10 -5.03 -1.22 10.66
CA PRO A 10 -5.25 -2.40 9.82
C PRO A 10 -4.08 -3.39 9.90
N ASP A 11 -4.40 -4.68 10.03
CA ASP A 11 -3.53 -5.80 9.68
C ASP A 11 -3.33 -5.90 8.15
N ALA A 12 -2.13 -6.31 7.74
CA ALA A 12 -1.73 -6.54 6.34
C ALA A 12 -2.15 -7.91 5.79
N GLY A 13 -2.38 -8.92 6.64
CA GLY A 13 -2.75 -10.28 6.25
C GLY A 13 -3.98 -10.85 6.97
N PRO A 14 -5.09 -10.12 7.07
CA PRO A 14 -6.32 -10.65 7.66
C PRO A 14 -6.93 -11.75 6.75
N PRO A 15 -7.79 -12.64 7.28
CA PRO A 15 -8.46 -13.67 6.49
C PRO A 15 -9.34 -13.14 5.36
N SER A 16 -9.83 -11.90 5.47
CA SER A 16 -10.68 -11.25 4.47
C SER A 16 -10.23 -9.80 4.25
N PRO A 17 -9.19 -9.56 3.43
CA PRO A 17 -8.55 -8.25 3.30
C PRO A 17 -9.49 -7.10 2.92
N ALA A 18 -10.38 -7.27 1.94
CA ALA A 18 -11.26 -6.18 1.53
C ALA A 18 -12.27 -5.80 2.62
N ALA A 19 -12.87 -6.80 3.28
CA ALA A 19 -13.79 -6.57 4.39
C ALA A 19 -13.07 -5.86 5.53
N HIS A 20 -11.87 -6.33 5.89
CA HIS A 20 -11.05 -5.72 6.94
C HIS A 20 -10.65 -4.27 6.64
N LEU A 21 -10.26 -3.97 5.40
CA LEU A 21 -9.99 -2.58 4.98
C LEU A 21 -11.24 -1.72 5.16
N ARG A 22 -12.42 -2.18 4.75
CA ARG A 22 -13.67 -1.44 4.98
C ARG A 22 -13.98 -1.29 6.47
N ASP A 23 -13.89 -2.35 7.27
CA ASP A 23 -14.14 -2.31 8.72
C ASP A 23 -13.27 -1.26 9.45
N VAL A 24 -12.02 -1.13 9.01
CA VAL A 24 -11.07 -0.16 9.57
C VAL A 24 -11.32 1.25 9.06
N PHE A 25 -11.37 1.45 7.74
CA PHE A 25 -11.39 2.78 7.14
C PHE A 25 -12.79 3.40 7.15
N TYR A 26 -13.86 2.62 7.04
CA TYR A 26 -15.22 3.16 7.16
C TYR A 26 -15.49 3.69 8.57
N ARG A 27 -14.90 3.07 9.60
CA ARG A 27 -14.93 3.60 10.97
C ARG A 27 -14.25 4.97 11.08
N MET A 28 -13.28 5.26 10.20
CA MET A 28 -12.63 6.57 10.10
C MET A 28 -13.42 7.57 9.25
N GLY A 29 -14.55 7.16 8.66
CA GLY A 29 -15.34 7.99 7.76
C GLY A 29 -14.83 8.03 6.31
N LEU A 30 -13.87 7.17 5.97
CA LEU A 30 -13.28 7.10 4.64
C LEU A 30 -14.03 6.10 3.75
N ASN A 31 -14.11 6.37 2.45
CA ASN A 31 -14.79 5.54 1.46
C ASN A 31 -13.82 4.69 0.62
N ASP A 32 -14.34 3.85 -0.26
CA ASP A 32 -13.55 2.95 -1.11
C ASP A 32 -12.52 3.68 -2.00
N LYS A 33 -12.84 4.88 -2.52
CA LYS A 33 -11.90 5.71 -3.29
C LYS A 33 -10.70 6.10 -2.42
N GLU A 34 -10.96 6.56 -1.21
CA GLU A 34 -9.95 7.04 -0.27
C GLU A 34 -9.08 5.88 0.25
N ILE A 35 -9.66 4.70 0.48
CA ILE A 35 -8.91 3.48 0.83
C ILE A 35 -7.88 3.15 -0.24
N VAL A 36 -8.30 3.13 -1.51
CA VAL A 36 -7.41 2.78 -2.63
C VAL A 36 -6.37 3.87 -2.85
N ALA A 37 -6.77 5.15 -2.81
CA ALA A 37 -5.85 6.26 -2.95
C ALA A 37 -4.76 6.24 -1.86
N LEU A 38 -5.14 6.15 -0.58
CA LEU A 38 -4.20 6.16 0.55
C LEU A 38 -3.27 4.95 0.55
N SER A 39 -3.74 3.78 0.10
CA SER A 39 -2.88 2.59 -0.09
C SER A 39 -1.72 2.88 -1.05
N GLY A 40 -1.93 3.81 -2.00
CA GLY A 40 -0.90 4.32 -2.91
C GLY A 40 0.33 4.93 -2.22
N ALA A 41 0.24 5.28 -0.92
CA ALA A 41 1.39 5.72 -0.14
C ALA A 41 2.52 4.69 -0.09
N HIS A 42 2.20 3.39 -0.24
CA HIS A 42 3.19 2.31 -0.36
C HIS A 42 4.09 2.43 -1.60
N THR A 43 3.82 3.36 -2.52
CA THR A 43 4.80 3.76 -3.55
C THR A 43 6.12 4.24 -2.91
N LEU A 44 6.05 4.77 -1.68
CA LEU A 44 7.18 5.11 -0.85
C LEU A 44 7.47 4.04 0.20
N GLY A 45 8.75 3.77 0.40
CA GLY A 45 9.23 2.95 1.50
C GLY A 45 9.23 1.45 1.23
N ARG A 46 9.27 0.70 2.32
CA ARG A 46 9.56 -0.74 2.33
C ARG A 46 9.15 -1.37 3.64
N SER A 47 8.76 -2.64 3.58
CA SER A 47 8.52 -3.47 4.75
C SER A 47 9.81 -4.14 5.24
N ARG A 48 9.83 -4.50 6.53
CA ARG A 48 10.95 -5.15 7.21
C ARG A 48 10.45 -6.30 8.08
N PRO A 49 10.99 -7.53 7.94
CA PRO A 49 10.55 -8.67 8.73
C PRO A 49 10.78 -8.47 10.23
N GLU A 50 11.82 -7.74 10.64
CA GLU A 50 12.12 -7.41 12.04
C GLU A 50 11.18 -6.34 12.64
N ARG A 51 10.27 -5.77 11.82
CA ARG A 51 9.26 -4.79 12.26
C ARG A 51 7.86 -5.37 12.16
N SER A 52 7.34 -5.49 10.95
CA SER A 52 5.96 -5.95 10.70
C SER A 52 5.86 -7.47 10.54
N GLY A 53 6.98 -8.18 10.42
CA GLY A 53 7.01 -9.58 10.01
C GLY A 53 6.93 -9.79 8.49
N TRP A 54 6.72 -8.74 7.70
CA TRP A 54 6.51 -8.84 6.25
C TRP A 54 7.74 -8.44 5.42
N GLY A 55 7.89 -9.10 4.27
CA GLY A 55 8.91 -8.81 3.28
C GLY A 55 10.24 -9.53 3.52
N LYS A 56 11.13 -9.46 2.53
CA LYS A 56 12.50 -9.98 2.61
C LYS A 56 13.40 -9.09 3.49
N PRO A 57 14.45 -9.66 4.12
CA PRO A 57 15.45 -8.88 4.84
C PRO A 57 16.16 -7.82 3.99
N GLU A 58 16.31 -8.07 2.69
CA GLU A 58 16.84 -7.13 1.70
C GLU A 58 16.51 -7.57 0.27
N THR A 59 16.63 -6.65 -0.69
CA THR A 59 16.53 -6.94 -2.13
C THR A 59 17.57 -6.16 -2.92
N LYS A 60 17.66 -6.42 -4.24
CA LYS A 60 18.49 -5.64 -5.17
C LYS A 60 18.21 -4.13 -5.16
N TYR A 61 17.05 -3.68 -4.67
CA TYR A 61 16.65 -2.27 -4.60
C TYR A 61 16.96 -1.58 -3.28
N THR A 62 17.22 -2.34 -2.22
CA THR A 62 17.25 -1.82 -0.85
C THR A 62 18.56 -2.13 -0.11
N LYS A 63 19.37 -3.06 -0.62
CA LYS A 63 20.65 -3.49 -0.03
C LYS A 63 21.70 -2.37 0.11
N ASP A 64 21.65 -1.36 -0.76
CA ASP A 64 22.66 -0.28 -0.79
C ASP A 64 22.11 1.07 -0.28
N GLY A 65 20.87 1.11 0.22
CA GLY A 65 20.23 2.34 0.67
C GLY A 65 19.65 3.19 -0.48
N PRO A 66 19.55 4.53 -0.34
CA PRO A 66 20.14 5.36 0.71
C PRO A 66 19.49 5.17 2.08
N GLY A 67 20.09 5.76 3.13
CA GLY A 67 19.68 5.53 4.53
C GLY A 67 20.07 4.13 5.03
N ALA A 68 19.36 3.63 6.05
CA ALA A 68 19.61 2.27 6.56
C ALA A 68 19.19 1.22 5.52
N PRO A 69 20.09 0.36 5.02
CA PRO A 69 19.77 -0.63 3.98
C PRO A 69 18.86 -1.77 4.48
N GLY A 70 18.34 -2.58 3.55
CA GLY A 70 17.48 -3.75 3.83
C GLY A 70 15.97 -3.48 3.76
N GLY A 71 15.16 -4.51 3.99
CA GLY A 71 13.72 -4.53 3.74
C GLY A 71 13.36 -4.77 2.27
N GLN A 72 12.07 -4.86 1.99
CA GLN A 72 11.52 -5.08 0.65
C GLN A 72 10.51 -3.98 0.30
N SER A 73 10.77 -3.25 -0.78
CA SER A 73 9.91 -2.18 -1.27
C SER A 73 8.78 -2.70 -2.15
N TRP A 74 7.71 -1.92 -2.28
CA TRP A 74 6.65 -2.17 -3.27
C TRP A 74 7.03 -1.71 -4.66
N THR A 75 7.88 -0.68 -4.76
CA THR A 75 8.33 -0.11 -6.03
C THR A 75 9.85 -0.12 -6.14
N VAL A 76 10.36 -0.03 -7.36
CA VAL A 76 11.80 0.09 -7.64
C VAL A 76 12.34 1.40 -7.05
N GLN A 77 11.64 2.50 -7.29
CA GLN A 77 12.00 3.84 -6.84
C GLN A 77 11.25 4.19 -5.56
N TRP A 78 11.49 3.45 -4.48
CA TRP A 78 10.79 3.57 -3.20
C TRP A 78 10.99 4.90 -2.43
N LEU A 79 11.68 5.87 -3.03
CA LEU A 79 11.82 7.25 -2.54
C LEU A 79 11.15 8.28 -3.48
N LYS A 80 10.47 7.81 -4.52
CA LYS A 80 9.75 8.64 -5.48
C LYS A 80 8.25 8.42 -5.29
N PHE A 81 7.54 9.52 -5.08
CA PHE A 81 6.08 9.47 -5.03
C PHE A 81 5.52 9.54 -6.46
N ASP A 82 5.00 8.42 -6.95
CA ASP A 82 4.34 8.29 -8.24
C ASP A 82 3.33 7.12 -8.21
N ASN A 83 2.65 6.84 -9.34
CA ASN A 83 1.66 5.77 -9.41
C ASN A 83 2.24 4.35 -9.63
N SER A 84 3.55 4.15 -9.50
CA SER A 84 4.18 2.85 -9.76
C SER A 84 3.65 1.75 -8.87
N TYR A 85 3.27 2.06 -7.62
CA TYR A 85 2.63 1.10 -6.70
C TYR A 85 1.48 0.33 -7.37
N PHE A 86 0.53 1.03 -7.99
CA PHE A 86 -0.62 0.39 -8.63
C PHE A 86 -0.22 -0.48 -9.83
N LYS A 87 0.83 -0.10 -10.55
CA LYS A 87 1.36 -0.88 -11.67
C LYS A 87 2.04 -2.16 -11.17
N ASP A 88 2.90 -2.02 -10.17
CA ASP A 88 3.75 -3.09 -9.65
C ASP A 88 2.92 -4.19 -8.95
N ILE A 89 1.95 -3.81 -8.10
CA ILE A 89 1.09 -4.79 -7.40
C ILE A 89 0.08 -5.49 -8.32
N LYS A 90 -0.27 -4.85 -9.46
CA LYS A 90 -1.11 -5.44 -10.50
C LYS A 90 -0.33 -6.46 -11.33
N GLU A 91 0.86 -6.07 -11.80
CA GLU A 91 1.66 -6.91 -12.70
C GLU A 91 2.34 -8.09 -11.99
N ARG A 92 2.78 -7.88 -10.74
CA ARG A 92 3.46 -8.89 -9.91
C ARG A 92 4.61 -9.62 -10.64
N ARG A 93 5.34 -8.91 -11.50
CA ARG A 93 6.39 -9.50 -12.36
C ARG A 93 7.75 -9.61 -11.70
N ASP A 94 8.03 -8.80 -10.69
CA ASP A 94 9.30 -8.81 -9.97
C ASP A 94 9.11 -9.36 -8.55
N ASN A 95 9.69 -10.54 -8.29
CA ASN A 95 9.64 -11.20 -6.99
C ASN A 95 10.39 -10.44 -5.88
N ASP A 96 11.14 -9.38 -6.20
CA ASP A 96 11.75 -8.48 -5.24
C ASP A 96 10.86 -7.29 -4.86
N LEU A 97 9.71 -7.12 -5.52
CA LEU A 97 8.69 -6.16 -5.13
C LEU A 97 7.66 -6.82 -4.23
N LEU A 98 7.28 -6.13 -3.15
CA LEU A 98 6.33 -6.63 -2.17
C LEU A 98 4.90 -6.44 -2.65
N VAL A 99 4.06 -7.43 -2.39
CA VAL A 99 2.60 -7.34 -2.48
C VAL A 99 2.02 -8.02 -1.25
N LEU A 100 1.46 -7.24 -0.32
CA LEU A 100 0.75 -7.76 0.84
C LEU A 100 -0.65 -8.25 0.42
N PRO A 101 -1.32 -9.10 1.22
CA PRO A 101 -2.72 -9.45 0.99
C PRO A 101 -3.65 -8.23 0.87
N THR A 102 -3.43 -7.18 1.67
CA THR A 102 -4.19 -5.93 1.56
C THR A 102 -3.86 -5.08 0.32
N ASP A 103 -2.67 -5.23 -0.28
CA ASP A 103 -2.36 -4.59 -1.56
C ASP A 103 -2.99 -5.37 -2.72
N ALA A 104 -2.87 -6.71 -2.65
CA ALA A 104 -3.41 -7.63 -3.65
C ALA A 104 -4.91 -7.43 -3.85
N VAL A 105 -5.65 -7.25 -2.74
CA VAL A 105 -7.10 -7.16 -2.77
C VAL A 105 -7.63 -5.92 -3.50
N LEU A 106 -6.81 -4.88 -3.68
CA LEU A 106 -7.19 -3.67 -4.42
C LEU A 106 -7.52 -3.95 -5.89
N PHE A 107 -6.97 -5.03 -6.46
CA PHE A 107 -7.26 -5.48 -7.83
C PHE A 107 -8.18 -6.71 -7.90
N GLU A 108 -8.62 -7.22 -6.76
CA GLU A 108 -9.47 -8.42 -6.63
C GLU A 108 -10.91 -8.05 -6.22
N ASP A 109 -11.08 -7.07 -5.34
CA ASP A 109 -12.38 -6.54 -4.96
C ASP A 109 -12.99 -5.70 -6.10
N PRO A 110 -14.26 -5.93 -6.49
CA PRO A 110 -14.88 -5.24 -7.62
C PRO A 110 -14.89 -3.71 -7.50
N SER A 111 -15.13 -3.15 -6.31
CA SER A 111 -15.23 -1.70 -6.12
C SER A 111 -13.86 -1.05 -6.02
N PHE A 112 -12.91 -1.67 -5.31
CA PHE A 112 -11.55 -1.14 -5.24
C PHE A 112 -10.86 -1.14 -6.60
N LYS A 113 -11.11 -2.19 -7.39
CA LYS A 113 -10.48 -2.37 -8.70
C LYS A 113 -10.76 -1.22 -9.65
N GLU A 114 -11.95 -0.60 -9.60
CA GLU A 114 -12.27 0.56 -10.44
C GLU A 114 -11.28 1.71 -10.23
N TYR A 115 -10.94 2.01 -8.98
CA TYR A 115 -9.98 3.06 -8.63
C TYR A 115 -8.54 2.60 -8.87
N ALA A 116 -8.21 1.36 -8.52
CA ALA A 116 -6.85 0.83 -8.67
C ALA A 116 -6.43 0.76 -10.15
N GLU A 117 -7.33 0.33 -11.04
CA GLU A 117 -7.11 0.33 -12.49
C GLU A 117 -6.96 1.75 -13.05
N LYS A 118 -7.81 2.69 -12.58
CA LYS A 118 -7.71 4.11 -12.96
C LYS A 118 -6.34 4.68 -12.59
N TYR A 119 -5.88 4.46 -11.36
CA TYR A 119 -4.60 4.97 -10.86
C TYR A 119 -3.39 4.28 -11.49
N ALA A 120 -3.50 3.00 -11.89
CA ALA A 120 -2.44 2.31 -12.60
C ALA A 120 -2.18 2.90 -14.01
N VAL A 121 -3.23 3.39 -14.68
CA VAL A 121 -3.14 3.95 -16.03
C VAL A 121 -2.79 5.44 -16.00
N ASP A 122 -3.36 6.20 -15.07
CA ASP A 122 -3.22 7.66 -15.03
C ASP A 122 -2.81 8.16 -13.64
N GLN A 123 -1.72 8.92 -13.59
CA GLN A 123 -1.16 9.45 -12.36
C GLN A 123 -1.89 10.69 -11.86
N ASP A 124 -2.44 11.51 -12.75
CA ASP A 124 -3.11 12.76 -12.37
C ASP A 124 -4.34 12.54 -11.47
N PRO A 125 -5.26 11.60 -11.76
CA PRO A 125 -6.35 11.31 -10.85
C PRO A 125 -5.87 10.68 -9.55
N PHE A 126 -4.79 9.89 -9.56
CA PHE A 126 -4.18 9.37 -8.34
C PHE A 126 -3.70 10.52 -7.45
N PHE A 127 -2.91 11.44 -7.99
CA PHE A 127 -2.38 12.57 -7.22
C PHE A 127 -3.49 13.46 -6.67
N LYS A 128 -4.53 13.72 -7.48
CA LYS A 128 -5.69 14.48 -7.04
C LYS A 128 -6.41 13.79 -5.88
N ASP A 129 -6.81 12.54 -6.06
CA ASP A 129 -7.59 11.80 -5.05
C ASP A 129 -6.75 11.52 -3.79
N TYR A 130 -5.44 11.29 -3.93
CA TYR A 130 -4.51 11.13 -2.80
C TYR A 130 -4.38 12.43 -2.00
N ALA A 131 -4.22 13.58 -2.67
CA ALA A 131 -4.12 14.87 -2.00
C ALA A 131 -5.41 15.20 -1.23
N GLU A 132 -6.58 14.88 -1.78
CA GLU A 132 -7.87 15.03 -1.08
C GLU A 132 -7.99 14.11 0.13
N ALA A 133 -7.62 12.83 0.00
CA ALA A 133 -7.76 11.82 1.05
C ALA A 133 -6.75 11.98 2.21
N HIS A 134 -5.58 12.55 1.92
CA HIS A 134 -4.50 12.73 2.90
C HIS A 134 -4.58 14.08 3.64
N ALA A 135 -5.45 14.99 3.22
CA ALA A 135 -5.55 16.36 3.75
C ALA A 135 -5.95 16.44 5.24
#